data_AF-A0A2G9C908-F1
#
_entry.id   AF-A0A2G9C908-F1
#
_cell.length_a   1.000
_cell.length_b   1.000
_cell.length_c   1.000
_cell.angle_alpha   90.00
_cell.angle_beta   90.00
_cell.angle_gamma   90.00
#
_symmetry.space_group_name_H-M   'P 1'
#
loop_
_entity.id
_entity.type
_entity.pdbx_description
1 polymer ?
#
loop_
_entity_poly.entity_id
_entity_poly.type
_entity_poly.pdbx_seq_one_letter_code
_entity_poly.pdbx_strand_id
1 'polypeptide(L)'
;MRCIQATRAAFASSWFSEEGCGKGIARLSNYRKKWDQRNGRFTSEPVHNDDSHGSDAYRQFGQVLEAGERFAMSIAPAGGKSSARKRWTSPMAV
;
A
#
# COMPACT_ATOMS: atom_id res chain seq x y z
N MET A 1 -0.90 10.07 20.81
CA MET A 1 -2.24 9.77 20.25
C MET A 1 -2.40 10.20 18.77
N ARG A 2 -1.35 10.13 17.93
CA ARG A 2 -1.38 10.65 16.54
C ARG A 2 -1.44 9.59 15.44
N CYS A 3 -0.98 8.36 15.71
CA CYS A 3 -0.77 7.37 14.65
C CYS A 3 -2.04 6.90 13.92
N ILE A 4 -3.21 6.84 14.59
CA ILE A 4 -4.47 6.45 13.93
C ILE A 4 -4.96 7.54 12.97
N GLN A 5 -4.73 8.81 13.30
CA GLN A 5 -5.11 9.92 12.42
C GLN A 5 -4.23 9.95 11.17
N ALA A 6 -2.94 9.66 11.32
CA ALA A 6 -2.01 9.47 10.20
C ALA A 6 -2.51 8.37 9.24
N THR A 7 -2.92 7.22 9.79
CA THR A 7 -3.50 6.13 8.99
C THR A 7 -4.78 6.55 8.26
N ARG A 8 -5.67 7.32 8.91
CA ARG A 8 -6.89 7.85 8.29
C ARG A 8 -6.59 8.84 7.15
N ALA A 9 -5.60 9.70 7.33
CA ALA A 9 -5.17 10.63 6.29
C ALA A 9 -4.60 9.88 5.08
N ALA A 10 -3.80 8.82 5.32
CA ALA A 10 -3.27 7.96 4.26
C ALA A 10 -4.37 7.20 3.51
N PHE A 11 -5.43 6.78 4.19
CA PHE A 11 -6.60 6.15 3.55
C PHE A 11 -7.26 7.05 2.51
N ALA A 12 -7.37 8.36 2.80
CA ALA A 12 -8.02 9.31 1.89
C ALA A 12 -7.28 9.47 0.55
N SER A 13 -5.97 9.19 0.52
CA SER A 13 -5.14 9.28 -0.68
C SER A 13 -4.76 7.92 -1.28
N SER A 14 -5.23 6.81 -0.70
CA SER A 14 -4.88 5.46 -1.14
C SER A 14 -5.91 4.90 -2.12
N TRP A 15 -5.43 4.27 -3.20
CA TRP A 15 -6.24 3.44 -4.09
C TRP A 15 -5.93 1.97 -3.85
N PHE A 16 -6.99 1.16 -3.78
CA PHE A 16 -6.89 -0.29 -3.59
C PHE A 16 -7.43 -1.01 -4.83
N SER A 17 -6.75 -2.07 -5.26
CA SER A 17 -7.25 -2.96 -6.31
C SER A 17 -8.35 -3.86 -5.74
N GLU A 18 -9.48 -3.94 -6.43
CA GLU A 18 -10.64 -4.73 -6.00
C GLU A 18 -10.29 -6.23 -5.89
N GLU A 19 -9.59 -6.79 -6.87
CA GLU A 19 -9.22 -8.21 -6.91
C GLU A 19 -8.01 -8.51 -6.01
N GLY A 20 -7.02 -7.60 -5.96
CA GLY A 20 -5.74 -7.84 -5.28
C GLY A 20 -5.75 -7.53 -3.78
N CYS A 21 -6.65 -6.65 -3.32
CA CYS A 21 -6.63 -6.13 -1.95
C CYS A 21 -7.80 -6.61 -1.08
N GLY A 22 -8.69 -7.47 -1.57
CA GLY A 22 -9.89 -7.90 -0.83
C GLY A 22 -9.61 -8.40 0.59
N LYS A 23 -8.59 -9.26 0.77
CA LYS A 23 -8.19 -9.76 2.10
C LYS A 23 -7.68 -8.65 3.03
N GLY A 24 -6.96 -7.67 2.49
CA GLY A 24 -6.45 -6.52 3.25
C GLY A 24 -7.58 -5.58 3.68
N ILE A 25 -8.51 -5.28 2.77
CA ILE A 25 -9.67 -4.43 3.04
C ILE A 25 -10.58 -5.06 4.09
N ALA A 26 -10.81 -6.38 4.01
CA ALA A 26 -11.60 -7.10 5.02
C ALA A 26 -10.98 -6.98 6.42
N ARG A 27 -9.66 -7.12 6.53
CA ARG A 27 -8.92 -6.97 7.80
C ARG A 27 -9.00 -5.55 8.36
N LEU A 28 -8.84 -4.54 7.50
CA LEU A 28 -8.95 -3.13 7.89
C LEU A 28 -10.37 -2.77 8.37
N SER A 29 -11.39 -3.34 7.73
CA SER A 29 -12.79 -3.11 8.07
C SER A 29 -13.18 -3.73 9.41
N ASN A 30 -12.54 -4.83 9.80
CA ASN A 30 -12.86 -5.58 11.01
C ASN A 30 -12.01 -5.15 12.24
N TYR A 31 -11.09 -4.21 12.06
CA TYR A 31 -10.25 -3.69 13.14
C TYR A 31 -11.09 -3.00 14.23
N ARG A 32 -11.06 -3.55 15.45
CA ARG A 32 -11.86 -3.05 16.57
C ARG A 32 -11.12 -3.13 17.89
N LYS A 33 -11.54 -2.27 18.82
CA LYS A 33 -11.12 -2.34 20.23
C LYS A 33 -11.82 -3.49 20.93
N LYS A 34 -11.16 -4.11 21.90
CA LYS A 34 -11.76 -5.17 22.69
C LYS A 34 -12.85 -4.57 23.59
N TRP A 35 -14.02 -5.21 23.63
CA TRP A 35 -15.10 -4.84 24.54
C TRP A 35 -14.93 -5.57 25.88
N ASP A 36 -14.90 -4.81 26.97
CA ASP A 36 -14.88 -5.35 28.33
C ASP A 36 -16.31 -5.40 28.86
N GLN A 37 -16.90 -6.60 28.86
CA GLN A 37 -18.26 -6.82 29.36
C GLN A 37 -18.41 -6.53 30.86
N ARG A 38 -17.33 -6.67 31.65
CA ARG A 38 -17.38 -6.49 33.11
C ARG A 38 -17.48 -5.01 33.49
N ASN A 39 -16.78 -4.16 32.75
CA ASN A 39 -16.75 -2.72 33.00
C ASN A 39 -17.62 -1.91 32.03
N GLY A 40 -18.30 -2.58 31.09
CA GLY A 40 -19.17 -1.93 30.09
C GLY A 40 -18.45 -0.91 29.22
N ARG A 41 -17.16 -1.11 28.93
CA ARG A 41 -16.32 -0.15 28.20
C ARG A 41 -15.41 -0.83 27.19
N PHE A 42 -15.01 -0.10 26.15
CA PHE A 42 -13.91 -0.54 25.29
C PHE A 42 -12.58 -0.40 26.02
N THR A 43 -11.71 -1.40 25.89
CA THR A 43 -10.34 -1.31 26.40
C THR A 43 -9.50 -0.41 25.50
N SER A 44 -8.34 0.01 26.01
CA SER A 44 -7.31 0.71 25.24
C SER A 44 -6.63 -0.18 24.21
N GLU A 45 -6.75 -1.49 24.35
CA GLU A 45 -6.08 -2.48 23.51
C GLU A 45 -6.96 -2.92 22.34
N PRO A 46 -6.38 -3.07 21.14
CA PRO A 46 -7.07 -3.68 20.01
C PRO A 46 -7.30 -5.17 20.27
N VAL A 47 -8.27 -5.76 19.59
CA VAL A 47 -8.42 -7.21 19.56
C VAL A 47 -7.23 -7.80 18.79
N HIS A 48 -6.44 -8.65 19.45
CA HIS A 48 -5.31 -9.32 18.82
C HIS A 48 -5.78 -10.50 17.98
N ASN A 49 -5.92 -10.28 16.68
CA ASN A 49 -6.26 -11.27 15.67
C ASN A 49 -5.55 -10.95 14.35
N ASP A 50 -5.74 -11.80 13.34
CA ASP A 50 -5.20 -11.59 11.98
C ASP A 50 -5.60 -10.24 11.36
N ASP A 51 -6.74 -9.68 11.76
CA ASP A 51 -7.21 -8.37 11.32
C ASP A 51 -6.36 -7.23 11.92
N SER A 52 -5.90 -7.38 13.16
CA SER A 52 -4.97 -6.45 13.79
C SER A 52 -3.60 -6.46 13.13
N HIS A 53 -3.10 -7.62 12.68
CA HIS A 53 -1.82 -7.68 11.97
C HIS A 53 -1.87 -6.98 10.61
N GLY A 54 -2.96 -7.18 9.85
CA GLY A 54 -3.17 -6.46 8.58
C GLY A 54 -3.29 -4.95 8.77
N SER A 55 -3.95 -4.53 9.85
CA SER A 55 -4.16 -3.11 10.15
C SER A 55 -2.89 -2.40 10.63
N ASP A 56 -2.02 -3.08 11.38
CA ASP A 56 -0.76 -2.50 11.84
C ASP A 56 0.26 -2.31 10.69
N ALA A 57 0.28 -3.23 9.72
CA ALA A 57 1.08 -3.07 8.51
C ALA A 57 0.69 -1.80 7.73
N TYR A 58 -0.61 -1.56 7.56
CA TYR A 58 -1.09 -0.33 6.90
C TYR A 58 -0.84 0.92 7.75
N ARG A 59 -0.85 0.79 9.08
CA ARG A 59 -0.50 1.88 9.99
C ARG A 59 0.96 2.32 9.84
N GLN A 60 1.91 1.40 9.64
CA GLN A 60 3.30 1.77 9.33
C GLN A 60 3.39 2.63 8.06
N PHE A 61 2.67 2.24 7.00
CA PHE A 61 2.59 3.05 5.78
C PHE A 61 2.10 4.48 6.05
N GLY A 62 0.99 4.63 6.79
CA GLY A 62 0.45 5.95 7.12
C GLY A 62 1.38 6.83 7.96
N GLN A 63 2.19 6.23 8.83
CA GLN A 63 3.19 6.95 9.63
C GLN A 63 4.36 7.46 8.79
N VAL A 64 4.84 6.64 7.85
CA VAL A 64 5.90 7.03 6.91
C VAL A 64 5.41 8.16 5.99
N LEU A 65 4.17 8.06 5.51
CA LEU A 65 3.54 9.11 4.71
C LEU A 65 3.40 10.43 5.49
N GLU A 66 2.96 10.38 6.76
CA GLU A 66 2.88 11.56 7.64
C GLU A 66 4.26 12.17 7.92
N ALA A 67 5.30 11.33 8.04
CA ALA A 67 6.68 11.79 8.20
C ALA A 67 7.25 12.47 6.94
N GLY A 68 6.51 12.47 5.83
CA GLY A 68 6.90 13.12 4.57
C GLY A 68 7.88 12.30 3.73
N GLU A 69 8.17 11.06 4.14
CA GLU A 69 8.97 10.15 3.33
C GLU A 69 8.13 9.64 2.17
N ARG A 70 8.59 9.97 0.96
CA ARG A 70 7.95 9.54 -0.28
C ARG A 70 8.67 8.30 -0.75
N PHE A 71 7.93 7.21 -0.94
CA PHE A 71 8.47 6.05 -1.65
C PHE A 71 8.94 6.55 -3.00
N ALA A 72 10.25 6.56 -3.24
CA ALA A 72 10.80 6.98 -4.51
C ALA A 72 10.26 6.03 -5.56
N MET A 73 9.28 6.50 -6.34
CA MET A 73 8.68 5.73 -7.41
C MET A 73 9.70 5.63 -8.54
N SER A 74 10.68 4.72 -8.41
CA SER A 74 11.53 4.28 -9.50
C SER A 74 10.76 3.31 -10.38
N ILE A 75 9.62 3.75 -10.92
CA ILE A 75 9.12 3.15 -12.16
C ILE A 75 10.10 3.62 -13.23
N ALA A 76 11.14 2.84 -13.47
CA ALA A 76 11.93 3.01 -14.67
C ALA A 76 10.95 2.94 -15.85
N PRO A 77 10.93 3.93 -16.76
CA PRO A 77 10.10 3.83 -17.94
C PRO A 77 10.51 2.54 -18.64
N ALA A 78 9.54 1.68 -18.96
CA ALA A 78 9.78 0.44 -19.68
C ALA A 78 10.55 0.79 -20.96
N GLY A 79 11.85 0.50 -20.97
CA GLY A 79 12.74 0.78 -22.08
C GLY A 79 12.25 -0.01 -23.29
N GLY A 80 11.55 0.67 -24.20
CA GLY A 80 11.16 0.10 -25.48
C GLY A 80 12.41 -0.39 -26.18
N LYS A 81 12.47 -1.68 -26.49
CA LYS A 81 13.55 -2.28 -27.28
C LYS A 81 13.51 -1.61 -28.65
N SER A 82 14.34 -0.60 -28.88
CA SER A 82 14.55 -0.04 -30.22
C SER A 82 15.26 -1.10 -31.05
N SER A 83 14.46 -1.87 -31.81
CA SER A 83 14.96 -2.77 -32.85
C SER A 83 15.73 -1.92 -33.85
N ALA A 84 17.06 -1.91 -33.73
CA ALA A 84 17.96 -1.32 -34.69
C ALA A 84 17.81 -2.08 -36.01
N ARG A 85 17.01 -1.55 -36.93
CA ARG A 85 16.90 -2.08 -38.29
C ARG A 85 18.26 -1.98 -38.96
N LYS A 86 18.93 -3.12 -39.10
CA LYS A 86 20.21 -3.28 -39.79
C LYS A 86 19.98 -2.95 -41.27
N ARG A 87 20.51 -1.81 -41.72
CA ARG A 87 20.43 -1.35 -43.11
C ARG A 87 21.45 -2.17 -43.89
N TRP A 88 20.99 -3.06 -44.77
CA TRP A 88 21.87 -3.76 -45.70
C TRP A 88 22.15 -2.83 -46.87
N THR A 89 23.35 -2.25 -46.92
CA THR A 89 23.85 -1.57 -48.11
C THR A 89 24.47 -2.63 -49.03
N SER A 90 23.81 -2.95 -50.15
CA SER A 90 24.44 -3.69 -51.24
C SER A 90 25.33 -2.75 -52.06
N PRO A 91 26.61 -3.07 -52.30
CA PRO A 91 27.35 -2.45 -53.39
C PRO A 91 26.89 -3.09 -54.70
N MET A 92 26.27 -2.30 -55.58
CA MET A 92 26.01 -2.73 -56.95
C MET A 92 27.35 -2.83 -57.68
N ALA A 93 27.64 -4.03 -58.18
CA ALA A 93 28.68 -4.28 -59.16
C ALA A 93 28.29 -3.60 -60.49
N VAL A 94 29.26 -2.91 -61.10
CA VAL A 94 29.32 -2.61 -62.54
C VAL A 94 30.74 -2.87 -63.02
#